data_AF-A0A9W8FDU5-F1
#
_entry.id   AF-A0A9W8FDU5-F1
#
_cell.length_a   1.000
_cell.length_b   1.000
_cell.length_c   1.000
_cell.angle_alpha   90.00
_cell.angle_beta   90.00
_cell.angle_gamma   90.00
#
_symmetry.space_group_name_H-M   'P 1'
#
loop_
_entity.id
_entity.type
_entity.pdbx_description
1 polymer ?
#
loop_
_entity_poly.entity_id
_entity_poly.type
_entity_poly.pdbx_seq_one_letter_code
_entity_poly.pdbx_strand_id
1 'polypeptide(L)'
;MSMRVLSKTTPVTRAYIRYASTDSASQKAGQAVSNAANTVKSQGLTKTLCNLYKTATSPLPASVKTPLNKTIGVLEPLVYYSEVAFHLGKQVVVRQGFTLPRKADFAAAETQLFKVLEFVKIKNVKSLKDIPLDQWKRGAIKTFELSSLFVIGEIVGRGNLIGYAH
;
A
#
# COMPACT_ATOMS: atom_id res chain seq x y z
N MET A 1 29.46 75.24 -21.73
CA MET A 1 28.28 74.37 -21.90
C MET A 1 28.76 72.96 -22.20
N SER A 2 28.52 71.99 -21.31
CA SER A 2 28.86 70.59 -21.56
C SER A 2 27.67 69.73 -21.13
N MET A 3 26.96 69.18 -22.12
CA MET A 3 25.78 68.32 -21.93
C MET A 3 26.24 66.93 -21.51
N ARG A 4 25.84 66.50 -20.31
CA ARG A 4 25.89 65.08 -19.93
C ARG A 4 24.67 64.38 -20.51
N VAL A 5 24.88 63.52 -21.50
CA VAL A 5 23.86 62.60 -22.02
C VAL A 5 23.73 61.43 -21.04
N LEU A 6 22.58 61.33 -20.38
CA LEU A 6 22.25 60.23 -19.47
C LEU A 6 21.67 59.07 -20.30
N SER A 7 22.44 58.01 -20.54
CA SER A 7 21.93 56.80 -21.21
C SER A 7 21.21 55.89 -20.19
N LYS A 8 19.89 55.72 -20.39
CA LYS A 8 19.05 54.80 -19.62
C LYS A 8 19.29 53.36 -20.11
N THR A 9 20.04 52.54 -19.37
CA THR A 9 20.07 51.08 -19.60
C THR A 9 18.81 50.44 -19.02
N THR A 10 17.96 49.89 -19.89
CA THR A 10 16.75 49.15 -19.53
C THR A 10 17.08 47.78 -18.91
N PRO A 11 16.51 47.42 -17.74
CA PRO A 11 16.73 46.11 -17.11
C PRO A 11 15.75 45.05 -17.66
N VAL A 12 15.98 44.51 -18.85
CA VAL A 12 15.05 43.51 -19.45
C VAL A 12 15.65 42.12 -19.60
N THR A 13 16.98 41.96 -19.52
CA THR A 13 17.62 40.67 -19.79
C THR A 13 17.56 39.67 -18.63
N ARG A 14 17.41 40.12 -17.38
CA ARG A 14 17.48 39.23 -16.20
C ARG A 14 16.22 38.40 -15.98
N ALA A 15 15.05 38.90 -16.40
CA ALA A 15 13.79 38.18 -16.24
C ALA A 15 13.67 37.01 -17.23
N TYR A 16 14.01 37.23 -18.51
CA TYR A 16 13.93 36.21 -19.56
C TYR A 16 14.85 35.00 -19.30
N ILE A 17 16.05 35.24 -18.76
CA ILE A 17 17.01 34.17 -18.40
C ILE A 17 16.47 33.25 -17.30
N ARG A 18 15.62 33.76 -16.38
CA ARG A 18 15.02 32.96 -15.31
C ARG A 18 13.91 32.02 -15.80
N TYR A 19 13.14 32.41 -16.82
CA TYR A 19 12.05 31.57 -17.36
C TYR A 19 12.58 30.46 -18.27
N ALA A 20 13.60 30.72 -19.10
CA ALA A 20 14.20 29.70 -19.96
C ALA A 20 14.87 28.54 -19.18
N SER A 21 15.35 28.82 -17.96
CA SER A 21 15.98 27.82 -17.09
C SER A 21 14.98 27.02 -16.25
N THR A 22 13.76 27.51 -16.03
CA THR A 22 12.68 26.75 -15.39
C THR A 22 11.98 25.77 -16.33
N ASP A 23 11.83 26.11 -17.62
CA ASP A 23 11.21 25.21 -18.61
C ASP A 23 12.09 23.99 -18.91
N SER A 24 13.41 24.18 -18.93
CA SER A 24 14.38 23.08 -19.11
C SER A 24 14.45 22.16 -17.87
N ALA A 25 14.24 22.70 -16.67
CA ALA A 25 14.23 21.94 -15.42
C ALA A 25 12.90 21.18 -15.22
N SER A 26 11.77 21.79 -15.58
CA SER A 26 10.45 21.14 -15.55
C SER A 26 10.34 20.03 -16.59
N GLN A 27 10.92 20.20 -17.79
CA GLN A 27 10.99 19.15 -18.81
C GLN A 27 11.92 18.00 -18.41
N LYS A 28 13.06 18.27 -17.75
CA LYS A 28 13.93 17.21 -17.18
C LYS A 28 13.26 16.46 -16.02
N ALA A 29 12.48 17.16 -15.19
CA ALA A 29 11.69 16.53 -14.13
C ALA A 29 10.55 15.67 -14.73
N GLY A 30 9.84 16.18 -15.75
CA GLY A 30 8.81 15.43 -16.47
C GLY A 30 9.36 14.17 -17.13
N GLN A 31 10.50 14.25 -17.82
CA GLN A 31 11.17 13.09 -18.41
C GLN A 31 11.67 12.08 -17.35
N ALA A 32 12.16 12.53 -16.20
CA ALA A 32 12.57 11.64 -15.10
C ALA A 32 11.38 10.88 -14.49
N VAL A 33 10.22 11.53 -14.38
CA VAL A 33 8.96 10.91 -13.91
C VAL A 33 8.44 9.89 -14.93
N SER A 34 8.46 10.23 -16.22
CA SER A 34 8.05 9.32 -17.30
C SER A 34 8.98 8.11 -17.44
N ASN A 35 10.30 8.29 -17.25
CA ASN A 35 11.26 7.19 -17.29
C ASN A 35 11.20 6.31 -16.03
N ALA A 36 10.89 6.89 -14.87
CA ALA A 36 10.66 6.15 -13.63
C ALA A 36 9.42 5.25 -13.72
N ALA A 37 8.33 5.72 -14.32
CA ALA A 37 7.13 4.90 -14.54
C ALA A 37 7.40 3.63 -15.35
N ASN A 38 8.34 3.68 -16.31
CA ASN A 38 8.75 2.53 -17.11
C ASN A 38 9.77 1.62 -16.41
N THR A 39 10.57 2.14 -15.48
CA THR A 39 11.53 1.34 -14.69
C THR A 39 10.92 0.65 -13.47
N VAL A 40 9.73 1.08 -12.99
CA VAL A 40 9.01 0.42 -11.89
C VAL A 40 8.71 -1.04 -12.22
N LYS A 41 8.44 -1.34 -13.51
CA LYS A 41 8.15 -2.70 -13.98
C LYS A 41 9.38 -3.62 -14.06
N SER A 42 10.60 -3.08 -14.00
CA SER A 42 11.84 -3.86 -14.22
C SER A 42 12.84 -3.83 -13.08
N GLN A 43 12.83 -2.81 -12.21
CA GLN A 43 13.85 -2.61 -11.16
C GLN A 43 13.30 -2.54 -9.73
N GLY A 44 11.97 -2.58 -9.54
CA GLY A 44 11.33 -2.51 -8.23
C GLY A 44 11.09 -1.06 -7.77
N LEU A 45 10.03 -0.88 -6.97
CA LEU A 45 9.47 0.43 -6.61
C LEU A 45 10.46 1.28 -5.78
N THR A 46 11.27 0.61 -4.96
CA THR A 46 12.35 1.19 -4.14
C THR A 46 13.44 1.85 -4.97
N LYS A 47 13.98 1.15 -5.97
CA LYS A 47 15.03 1.70 -6.86
C LYS A 47 14.52 2.86 -7.70
N THR A 48 13.26 2.80 -8.14
CA THR A 48 12.64 3.91 -8.85
C THR A 48 12.39 5.13 -7.99
N LEU A 49 11.95 4.98 -6.74
CA LEU A 49 11.79 6.09 -5.81
C LEU A 49 13.14 6.74 -5.49
N CYS A 50 14.19 5.94 -5.27
CA CYS A 50 15.53 6.44 -4.98
C CYS A 50 16.14 7.18 -6.18
N ASN A 51 15.95 6.66 -7.41
CA ASN A 51 16.43 7.33 -8.63
C ASN A 51 15.65 8.60 -8.95
N LEU A 52 14.32 8.59 -8.80
CA LEU A 52 13.47 9.78 -9.00
C LEU A 52 13.81 10.85 -7.96
N TYR A 53 14.03 10.46 -6.71
CA TYR A 53 14.52 11.34 -5.66
C TYR A 53 15.88 11.97 -5.98
N LYS A 54 16.88 11.16 -6.37
CA LYS A 54 18.22 11.68 -6.75
C LYS A 54 18.14 12.69 -7.89
N THR A 55 17.25 12.45 -8.84
CA THR A 55 17.07 13.32 -10.01
C THR A 55 16.33 14.61 -9.64
N ALA A 56 15.22 14.50 -8.90
CA ALA A 56 14.39 15.63 -8.48
C ALA A 56 15.03 16.53 -7.42
N THR A 57 15.94 15.99 -6.60
CA THR A 57 16.63 16.75 -5.55
C THR A 57 18.04 17.19 -5.91
N SER A 58 18.54 16.81 -7.10
CA SER A 58 19.82 17.30 -7.62
C SER A 58 19.94 18.85 -7.66
N PRO A 59 18.90 19.64 -8.00
CA PRO A 59 19.00 21.11 -8.05
C PRO A 59 18.69 21.82 -6.73
N LEU A 60 18.29 21.11 -5.66
CA LEU A 60 17.91 21.74 -4.38
C LEU A 60 19.14 22.15 -3.55
N PRO A 61 19.05 23.14 -2.65
CA PRO A 61 20.12 23.47 -1.71
C PRO A 61 20.26 22.41 -0.60
N ALA A 62 21.49 22.25 -0.07
CA ALA A 62 21.84 21.20 0.91
C ALA A 62 20.95 21.19 2.16
N SER A 63 20.46 22.35 2.61
CA SER A 63 19.58 22.52 3.77
C SER A 63 18.25 21.77 3.64
N VAL A 64 17.77 21.55 2.41
CA VAL A 64 16.52 20.82 2.13
C VAL A 64 16.81 19.36 1.77
N LYS A 65 17.97 19.05 1.18
CA LYS A 65 18.36 17.67 0.83
C LYS A 65 18.54 16.77 2.06
N THR A 66 19.16 17.27 3.11
CA THR A 66 19.50 16.47 4.31
C THR A 66 18.28 15.90 5.05
N PRO A 67 17.23 16.69 5.37
CA PRO A 67 16.03 16.13 6.01
C PRO A 67 15.24 15.21 5.07
N LEU A 68 15.18 15.51 3.76
CA LEU A 68 14.50 14.67 2.77
C LEU A 68 15.19 13.31 2.56
N ASN A 69 16.53 13.28 2.60
CA ASN A 69 17.30 12.04 2.55
C ASN A 69 16.99 11.13 3.75
N LYS A 70 16.78 11.71 4.94
CA LYS A 70 16.45 10.95 6.15
C LYS A 70 15.05 10.32 6.08
N THR A 71 14.05 11.05 5.59
CA THR A 71 12.69 10.51 5.48
C THR A 71 12.60 9.40 4.45
N ILE A 72 13.30 9.52 3.34
CA ILE A 72 13.33 8.51 2.29
C ILE A 72 14.12 7.27 2.71
N GLY A 73 15.20 7.44 3.47
CA GLY A 73 15.94 6.32 4.07
C GLY A 73 15.10 5.47 5.03
N VAL A 74 14.00 5.99 5.59
CA VAL A 74 13.04 5.24 6.42
C VAL A 74 11.94 4.59 5.59
N LEU A 75 11.52 5.25 4.49
CA LEU A 75 10.49 4.72 3.58
C LEU A 75 11.02 3.57 2.71
N GLU A 76 12.29 3.60 2.31
CA GLU A 76 12.92 2.57 1.49
C GLU A 76 12.84 1.15 2.11
N PRO A 77 13.23 0.92 3.37
CA PRO A 77 13.09 -0.41 3.99
C PRO A 77 11.62 -0.80 4.18
N LEU A 78 10.72 0.16 4.46
CA LEU A 78 9.29 -0.11 4.60
C LEU A 78 8.69 -0.63 3.28
N VAL A 79 8.98 0.04 2.17
CA VAL A 79 8.50 -0.37 0.85
C VAL A 79 9.10 -1.71 0.47
N TYR A 80 10.40 -1.93 0.72
CA TYR A 80 11.04 -3.21 0.47
C TYR A 80 10.37 -4.36 1.23
N TYR A 81 10.12 -4.21 2.54
CA TYR A 81 9.45 -5.24 3.32
C TYR A 81 8.02 -5.48 2.87
N SER A 82 7.30 -4.43 2.45
CA SER A 82 5.96 -4.59 1.89
C SER A 82 5.96 -5.40 0.58
N GLU A 83 6.96 -5.18 -0.28
CA GLU A 83 7.11 -5.91 -1.54
C GLU A 83 7.47 -7.37 -1.30
N VAL A 84 8.40 -7.64 -0.38
CA VAL A 84 8.74 -9.01 0.05
C VAL A 84 7.52 -9.70 0.64
N ALA A 85 6.77 -9.05 1.53
CA ALA A 85 5.55 -9.61 2.11
C ALA A 85 4.49 -9.93 1.04
N PHE A 86 4.33 -9.06 0.04
CA PHE A 86 3.43 -9.29 -1.09
C PHE A 86 3.86 -10.51 -1.92
N HIS A 87 5.15 -10.62 -2.27
CA HIS A 87 5.66 -11.75 -3.02
C HIS A 87 5.54 -13.07 -2.25
N LEU A 88 5.86 -13.06 -0.95
CA LEU A 88 5.68 -14.21 -0.07
C LEU A 88 4.20 -14.60 0.03
N GLY A 89 3.31 -13.63 0.25
CA GLY A 89 1.87 -13.86 0.28
C GLY A 89 1.35 -14.50 -1.00
N LYS A 90 1.77 -14.00 -2.17
CA LYS A 90 1.41 -14.57 -3.47
C LYS A 90 1.88 -16.02 -3.61
N GLN A 91 3.12 -16.32 -3.21
CA GLN A 91 3.65 -17.68 -3.26
C GLN A 91 2.87 -18.62 -2.34
N VAL A 92 2.55 -18.18 -1.12
CA VAL A 92 1.76 -18.97 -0.16
C VAL A 92 0.36 -19.25 -0.70
N VAL A 93 -0.34 -18.25 -1.24
CA VAL A 93 -1.68 -18.42 -1.82
C VAL A 93 -1.67 -19.45 -2.96
N VAL A 94 -0.70 -19.38 -3.86
CA VAL A 94 -0.57 -20.32 -4.98
C VAL A 94 -0.18 -21.72 -4.50
N ARG A 95 0.77 -21.83 -3.56
CA ARG A 95 1.28 -23.12 -3.07
C ARG A 95 0.30 -23.85 -2.16
N GLN A 96 -0.45 -23.12 -1.35
CA GLN A 96 -1.48 -23.69 -0.47
C GLN A 96 -2.83 -23.87 -1.20
N GLY A 97 -2.91 -23.46 -2.47
CA GLY A 97 -4.12 -23.62 -3.26
C GLY A 97 -5.32 -22.88 -2.68
N PHE A 98 -5.09 -21.71 -2.05
CA PHE A 98 -6.18 -20.88 -1.55
C PHE A 98 -6.98 -20.34 -2.74
N THR A 99 -8.04 -21.06 -3.09
CA THR A 99 -9.01 -20.66 -4.10
C THR A 99 -10.30 -20.25 -3.42
N LEU A 100 -11.00 -19.27 -3.99
CA LEU A 100 -12.36 -18.97 -3.57
C LEU A 100 -13.22 -20.24 -3.72
N PRO A 101 -14.04 -20.58 -2.72
CA PRO A 101 -14.89 -21.76 -2.75
C PRO A 101 -15.87 -21.70 -3.92
N ARG A 102 -16.09 -22.85 -4.56
CA ARG A 102 -17.08 -22.99 -5.63
C ARG A 102 -18.46 -23.25 -5.03
N LYS A 103 -19.51 -23.08 -5.84
CA LYS A 103 -20.91 -23.32 -5.42
C LYS A 103 -21.13 -24.72 -4.80
N ALA A 104 -20.40 -25.73 -5.28
CA ALA A 104 -20.48 -27.09 -4.75
C ALA A 104 -19.93 -27.20 -3.31
N ASP A 105 -18.91 -26.42 -2.97
CA ASP A 105 -18.30 -26.42 -1.64
C ASP A 105 -19.24 -25.81 -0.60
N PHE A 106 -20.06 -24.84 -1.01
CA PHE A 106 -21.12 -24.28 -0.16
C PHE A 106 -22.19 -25.31 0.19
N ALA A 107 -22.66 -26.10 -0.79
CA ALA A 107 -23.61 -27.18 -0.52
C ALA A 107 -23.01 -28.24 0.44
N ALA A 108 -21.73 -28.56 0.26
CA ALA A 108 -21.02 -29.46 1.18
C ALA A 108 -20.91 -28.85 2.59
N ALA A 109 -20.61 -27.56 2.72
CA ALA A 109 -20.55 -26.87 4.01
C ALA A 109 -21.91 -26.79 4.70
N GLU A 110 -22.99 -26.50 3.96
CA GLU A 110 -24.36 -26.46 4.48
C GLU A 110 -24.76 -27.81 5.06
N THR A 111 -24.54 -28.91 4.33
CA THR A 111 -24.87 -30.25 4.83
C THR A 111 -24.07 -30.63 6.08
N GLN A 112 -22.81 -30.17 6.21
CA GLN A 112 -22.02 -30.36 7.43
C GLN A 112 -22.54 -29.52 8.60
N LEU A 113 -22.93 -28.27 8.35
CA LEU A 113 -23.53 -27.40 9.37
C LEU A 113 -24.85 -27.96 9.88
N PHE A 114 -25.73 -28.42 8.99
CA PHE A 114 -27.01 -29.02 9.38
C PHE A 114 -26.81 -30.29 10.21
N LYS A 115 -25.85 -31.15 9.84
CA LYS A 115 -25.49 -32.32 10.66
C LYS A 115 -25.03 -31.92 12.05
N VAL A 116 -24.13 -30.93 12.17
CA VAL A 116 -23.67 -30.44 13.49
C VAL A 116 -24.83 -29.89 14.31
N LEU A 117 -25.71 -29.08 13.70
CA LEU A 117 -26.89 -28.54 14.35
C LEU A 117 -27.82 -29.64 14.86
N GLU A 118 -28.06 -30.66 14.03
CA GLU A 118 -28.89 -31.81 14.36
C GLU A 118 -28.28 -32.65 15.49
N PHE A 119 -26.96 -32.88 15.47
CA PHE A 119 -26.24 -33.54 16.56
C PHE A 119 -26.38 -32.79 17.89
N VAL A 120 -26.24 -31.46 17.88
CA VAL A 120 -26.40 -30.61 19.06
C VAL A 120 -27.83 -30.59 19.58
N LYS A 121 -28.82 -30.65 18.68
CA LYS A 121 -30.25 -30.59 19.02
C LYS A 121 -30.81 -31.93 19.53
N ILE A 122 -30.34 -33.05 18.99
CA ILE A 122 -30.90 -34.40 19.23
C ILE A 122 -30.13 -35.17 20.29
N LYS A 123 -28.80 -34.96 20.46
CA LYS A 123 -27.97 -35.75 21.37
C LYS A 123 -27.09 -34.87 22.25
N ASN A 124 -27.40 -34.88 23.54
CA ASN A 124 -26.45 -34.73 24.64
C ASN A 124 -25.87 -33.33 24.94
N VAL A 125 -26.61 -32.56 25.76
CA VAL A 125 -26.03 -31.58 26.71
C VAL A 125 -24.98 -32.21 27.66
N LYS A 126 -24.99 -33.55 27.83
CA LYS A 126 -23.97 -34.29 28.61
C LYS A 126 -22.65 -34.50 27.84
N SER A 127 -22.68 -34.72 26.52
CA SER A 127 -21.48 -34.94 25.69
C SER A 127 -20.70 -33.66 25.39
N LEU A 128 -21.33 -32.49 25.54
CA LEU A 128 -20.63 -31.20 25.48
C LEU A 128 -19.67 -30.99 26.65
N LYS A 129 -19.87 -31.68 27.79
CA LYS A 129 -18.96 -31.61 28.96
C LYS A 129 -17.74 -32.52 28.82
N ASP A 130 -17.82 -33.55 27.99
CA ASP A 130 -16.74 -34.52 27.77
C ASP A 130 -15.82 -34.15 26.60
N ILE A 131 -15.97 -32.94 26.04
CA ILE A 131 -15.12 -32.46 24.96
C ILE A 131 -13.72 -32.18 25.53
N PRO A 132 -12.64 -32.77 24.97
CA PRO A 132 -11.29 -32.50 25.43
C PRO A 132 -10.95 -31.02 25.22
N LEU A 133 -10.27 -30.43 26.21
CA LEU A 133 -9.90 -29.00 26.23
C LEU A 133 -9.20 -28.53 24.95
N ASP A 134 -8.42 -29.41 24.31
CA ASP A 134 -7.71 -29.08 23.07
C ASP A 134 -8.64 -28.90 21.87
N GLN A 135 -9.73 -29.65 21.79
CA GLN A 135 -10.75 -29.46 20.73
C GLN A 135 -11.54 -28.17 20.97
N TRP A 136 -11.84 -27.85 22.22
CA TRP A 136 -12.52 -26.60 22.58
C TRP A 136 -11.67 -25.37 22.25
N LYS A 137 -10.37 -25.41 22.56
CA LYS A 137 -9.42 -24.33 22.19
C LYS A 137 -9.33 -24.13 20.68
N ARG A 138 -9.20 -25.22 19.91
CA ARG A 138 -9.17 -25.15 18.43
C ARG A 138 -10.47 -24.58 17.87
N GLY A 139 -11.61 -25.01 18.42
CA GLY A 139 -12.93 -24.48 18.07
C GLY A 139 -13.02 -22.98 18.35
N ALA A 140 -12.61 -22.54 19.55
CA ALA A 140 -12.61 -21.14 19.93
C ALA A 140 -11.75 -20.27 19.01
N ILE A 141 -10.55 -20.72 18.67
CA ILE A 141 -9.66 -20.04 17.72
C ILE A 141 -10.36 -19.91 16.35
N LYS A 142 -10.96 -20.99 15.85
CA LYS A 142 -11.67 -20.97 14.56
C LYS A 142 -12.89 -20.04 14.57
N THR A 143 -13.64 -19.99 15.67
CA THR A 143 -14.76 -19.04 15.81
C THR A 143 -14.29 -17.60 15.88
N PHE A 144 -13.14 -17.35 16.50
CA PHE A 144 -12.54 -16.02 16.57
C PHE A 144 -12.01 -15.57 15.19
N GLU A 145 -11.41 -16.48 14.43
CA GLU A 145 -11.04 -16.23 13.03
C GLU A 145 -12.27 -15.86 12.20
N LEU A 146 -13.37 -16.60 12.36
CA LEU A 146 -14.62 -16.35 11.63
C LEU A 146 -15.27 -15.01 12.01
N SER A 147 -15.31 -14.66 13.30
CA SER A 147 -15.85 -13.37 13.75
C SER A 147 -14.98 -12.20 13.25
N SER A 148 -13.66 -12.39 13.22
CA SER A 148 -12.74 -11.39 12.67
C SER A 148 -12.98 -11.17 11.17
N LEU A 149 -13.17 -12.25 10.40
CA LEU A 149 -13.52 -12.16 8.98
C LEU A 149 -14.87 -11.46 8.76
N PHE A 150 -15.85 -11.68 9.64
CA PHE A 150 -17.13 -10.97 9.60
C PHE A 150 -16.96 -9.46 9.80
N VAL A 151 -16.18 -9.04 10.81
CA VAL A 151 -15.91 -7.61 11.07
C VAL A 151 -15.16 -6.97 9.89
N ILE A 152 -14.19 -7.67 9.30
CA ILE A 152 -13.49 -7.19 8.10
C ILE A 152 -14.47 -7.03 6.93
N GLY A 153 -15.36 -8.01 6.73
CA GLY A 153 -16.41 -7.94 5.72
C GLY A 153 -17.37 -6.77 5.96
N GLU A 154 -17.71 -6.49 7.22
CA GLU A 154 -18.54 -5.36 7.61
C GLU A 154 -17.84 -4.02 7.30
N ILE A 155 -16.55 -3.89 7.62
CA ILE A 155 -15.74 -2.69 7.32
C ILE A 155 -15.69 -2.46 5.80
N VAL A 156 -15.44 -3.52 5.01
CA VAL A 156 -15.40 -3.44 3.54
C VAL A 156 -16.78 -3.09 2.98
N GLY A 157 -17.85 -3.71 3.48
CA GLY A 157 -19.22 -3.46 3.03
C GLY A 157 -19.73 -2.06 3.33
N ARG A 158 -19.30 -1.46 4.46
CA ARG A 158 -19.63 -0.09 4.85
C ARG A 158 -18.71 0.95 4.23
N GLY A 159 -17.55 0.54 3.72
CA GLY A 159 -16.53 1.43 3.16
C GLY A 159 -15.91 2.39 4.17
N ASN A 160 -16.09 2.16 5.48
CA ASN A 160 -15.62 3.04 6.53
C ASN A 160 -15.00 2.22 7.68
N LEU A 161 -13.85 2.68 8.17
CA LEU A 161 -13.08 2.02 9.25
C LEU A 161 -13.68 2.26 10.63
N ILE A 162 -14.38 3.38 10.83
CA ILE A 162 -14.93 3.78 12.13
C ILE A 162 -16.37 4.27 11.94
N GLY A 163 -17.32 3.60 12.58
CA GLY A 163 -18.71 4.09 12.63
C GLY A 163 -19.43 4.06 11.28
N TYR A 164 -20.74 4.29 11.30
CA TYR A 164 -21.50 4.41 10.05
C TYR A 164 -21.24 5.82 9.53
N ALA A 165 -21.12 5.97 8.21
CA ALA A 165 -21.13 7.31 7.62
C ALA A 165 -22.49 7.92 7.99
N HIS A 166 -22.49 8.86 8.94
CA HIS A 166 -23.64 9.68 9.26
C HIS A 166 -23.93 10.64 8.10
#